data_AF-W1WEN9-F1
#
_entry.id   AF-W1WEN9-F1
#
_cell.length_a   1.000
_cell.length_b   1.000
_cell.length_c   1.000
_cell.angle_alpha   90.00
_cell.angle_beta   90.00
_cell.angle_gamma   90.00
#
_symmetry.space_group_name_H-M   'P 1'
#
loop_
_entity.id
_entity.type
_entity.pdbx_description
1 polymer ?
#
loop_
_entity_poly.entity_id
_entity_poly.type
_entity_poly.pdbx_seq_one_letter_code
_entity_poly.pdbx_strand_id
1 'polypeptide(L)'
;VKIGDLTLNRFDRRESSSVVLHGKGNKRRHCPIWPETARLLRLLIGDRQPDEAVFINREHHPLTRFGIHDIVVRNAALAARSLPSLISKRVSPHTIRHTTATHLLRAGVDINTIRAWLGHVSLSTTLIYAEVDIEMKAQALKMCEPEQKEKVLKPWKKQNDIMAFLKS
;
A
#
# COMPACT_ATOMS: atom_id res chain seq x y z
N VAL A 1 2.36 -10.35 -18.58
CA VAL A 1 3.24 -9.18 -18.86
C VAL A 1 4.41 -9.72 -19.65
N LYS A 2 4.52 -9.26 -20.89
CA LYS A 2 5.64 -9.54 -21.78
C LYS A 2 6.72 -8.47 -21.61
N ILE A 3 7.93 -8.73 -22.07
CA ILE A 3 9.02 -7.76 -21.99
C ILE A 3 8.69 -6.48 -22.76
N GLY A 4 8.02 -6.59 -23.92
CA GLY A 4 7.55 -5.47 -24.72
C GLY A 4 6.45 -4.63 -24.04
N ASP A 5 5.86 -5.09 -22.94
CA ASP A 5 4.96 -4.27 -22.12
C ASP A 5 5.73 -3.31 -21.18
N LEU A 6 7.07 -3.39 -21.13
CA LEU A 6 7.91 -2.61 -20.22
C LEU A 6 8.64 -1.47 -20.95
N THR A 7 8.66 -0.30 -20.31
CA THR A 7 9.53 0.82 -20.70
C THR A 7 10.56 1.02 -19.58
N LEU A 8 11.76 0.47 -19.77
CA LEU A 8 12.83 0.46 -18.76
C LEU A 8 13.91 1.49 -19.09
N ASN A 9 13.61 2.76 -18.91
CA ASN A 9 14.55 3.84 -19.23
C ASN A 9 15.89 3.68 -18.48
N ARG A 10 17.01 3.83 -19.21
CA ARG A 10 18.33 3.97 -18.60
C ARG A 10 18.35 5.28 -17.81
N PHE A 11 19.00 5.25 -16.66
CA PHE A 11 19.18 6.40 -15.78
C PHE A 11 19.52 7.66 -16.60
N ASP A 12 18.91 8.78 -16.23
CA ASP A 12 19.19 10.14 -16.74
C ASP A 12 18.34 10.68 -17.90
N ARG A 13 17.05 10.31 -17.98
CA ARG A 13 16.06 11.09 -18.75
C ARG A 13 14.90 11.45 -17.83
N ARG A 14 14.25 12.59 -18.10
CA ARG A 14 13.04 13.10 -17.41
C ARG A 14 11.83 12.14 -17.47
N GLU A 15 12.00 10.92 -17.96
CA GLU A 15 10.96 9.94 -18.24
C GLU A 15 11.04 8.78 -17.25
N SER A 16 9.99 8.62 -16.45
CA SER A 16 9.83 7.53 -15.50
C SER A 16 9.70 6.17 -16.22
N SER A 17 10.33 5.13 -15.66
CA SER A 17 10.10 3.76 -16.13
C SER A 17 8.65 3.35 -15.87
N SER A 18 8.06 2.56 -16.77
CA SER A 18 6.67 2.15 -16.65
C SER A 18 6.40 0.74 -17.19
N VAL A 19 5.24 0.21 -16.83
CA VAL A 19 4.71 -1.07 -17.32
C VAL A 19 3.28 -0.90 -17.81
N VAL A 20 2.97 -1.53 -18.94
CA VAL A 20 1.61 -1.69 -19.44
C VAL A 20 1.02 -2.98 -18.86
N LEU A 21 -0.02 -2.85 -18.04
CA LEU A 21 -0.74 -3.98 -17.50
C LEU A 21 -2.05 -4.18 -18.25
N HIS A 22 -2.27 -5.41 -18.68
CA HIS A 22 -3.49 -5.82 -19.36
C HIS A 22 -4.50 -6.36 -18.33
N GLY A 23 -5.69 -5.76 -18.29
CA GLY A 23 -6.77 -6.12 -17.37
C GLY A 23 -7.97 -6.78 -18.06
N LYS A 24 -9.00 -7.09 -17.26
CA LYS A 24 -10.26 -7.64 -17.76
C LYS A 24 -10.89 -6.72 -18.81
N GLY A 25 -11.36 -7.30 -19.92
CA GLY A 25 -11.98 -6.54 -21.02
C GLY A 25 -10.99 -5.77 -21.88
N ASN A 26 -9.74 -6.26 -22.01
CA ASN A 26 -8.67 -5.63 -22.79
C ASN A 26 -8.30 -4.19 -22.35
N LYS A 27 -8.61 -3.84 -21.10
CA LYS A 27 -8.26 -2.54 -20.53
C LYS A 27 -6.76 -2.51 -20.24
N ARG A 28 -6.04 -1.62 -20.92
CA ARG A 28 -4.63 -1.35 -20.65
C ARG A 28 -4.51 -0.26 -19.60
N ARG A 29 -3.56 -0.42 -18.69
CA ARG A 29 -3.19 0.61 -17.70
C ARG A 29 -1.69 0.78 -17.67
N HIS A 30 -1.25 2.03 -17.70
CA HIS A 30 0.15 2.40 -17.54
C HIS A 30 0.43 2.63 -16.06
N CYS A 31 1.37 1.87 -15.49
CA CYS A 31 1.81 2.03 -14.12
C CYS A 31 3.27 2.46 -14.10
N PRO A 32 3.62 3.58 -13.45
CA PRO A 32 5.01 3.89 -13.20
C PRO A 32 5.60 2.82 -12.28
N ILE A 33 6.89 2.52 -12.47
CA ILE A 33 7.64 1.61 -11.60
C ILE A 33 8.82 2.35 -10.98
N TRP A 34 9.19 1.97 -9.76
CA TRP A 34 10.35 2.55 -9.08
C TRP A 34 11.64 2.30 -9.87
N PRO A 35 12.61 3.22 -9.84
CA PRO A 35 13.91 3.04 -10.51
C PRO A 35 14.61 1.74 -10.10
N GLU A 36 14.50 1.38 -8.83
CA GLU A 36 15.08 0.14 -8.30
C GLU A 36 14.39 -1.11 -8.86
N THR A 37 13.06 -1.11 -8.99
CA THR A 37 12.32 -2.18 -9.65
C THR A 37 12.71 -2.30 -11.12
N ALA A 38 12.84 -1.16 -11.83
CA ALA A 38 13.29 -1.16 -13.21
C ALA A 38 14.70 -1.74 -13.36
N ARG A 39 15.60 -1.44 -12.42
CA ARG A 39 16.96 -2.01 -12.36
C ARG A 39 16.93 -3.53 -12.20
N LEU A 40 16.15 -4.05 -11.26
CA LEU A 40 16.02 -5.49 -11.04
C LEU A 40 15.38 -6.20 -12.23
N LEU A 41 14.38 -5.59 -12.87
CA LEU A 41 13.76 -6.15 -14.08
C LEU A 41 14.73 -6.23 -15.25
N ARG A 42 15.60 -5.23 -15.44
CA ARG A 42 16.66 -5.30 -16.47
C ARG A 42 17.59 -6.50 -16.25
N LEU A 43 18.04 -6.70 -15.01
CA LEU A 43 18.88 -7.84 -14.65
C LEU A 43 18.17 -9.19 -14.86
N LEU A 44 16.88 -9.26 -14.53
CA LEU A 44 16.05 -10.46 -14.72
C LEU A 44 15.78 -10.77 -16.20
N ILE A 45 15.68 -9.74 -17.04
CA ILE A 45 15.35 -9.88 -18.45
C ILE A 45 16.59 -10.30 -19.25
N GLY A 46 17.74 -9.65 -18.99
CA GLY A 46 18.95 -9.90 -19.77
C GLY A 46 18.74 -9.60 -21.25
N ASP A 47 19.18 -10.52 -22.12
CA ASP A 47 19.11 -10.38 -23.58
C ASP A 47 17.87 -11.07 -24.21
N ARG A 48 16.83 -11.35 -23.40
CA ARG A 48 15.60 -12.00 -23.86
C ARG A 48 14.78 -11.11 -24.80
N GLN A 49 14.05 -11.76 -25.70
CA GLN A 49 13.27 -11.09 -26.74
C GLN A 49 12.04 -10.37 -26.17
N PRO A 50 11.57 -9.27 -26.80
CA PRO A 50 10.45 -8.49 -26.30
C PRO A 50 9.11 -9.27 -26.18
N ASP A 51 8.92 -10.32 -26.97
CA ASP A 51 7.69 -11.11 -26.96
C ASP A 51 7.64 -12.17 -25.84
N GLU A 52 8.77 -12.43 -25.20
CA GLU A 52 8.88 -13.36 -24.07
C GLU A 52 8.24 -12.82 -22.78
N ALA A 53 7.83 -13.73 -21.91
CA ALA A 53 7.29 -13.39 -20.60
C ALA A 53 8.38 -12.85 -19.67
N VAL A 54 8.09 -11.78 -18.91
CA VAL A 54 9.05 -11.20 -17.95
C VAL A 54 9.46 -12.24 -16.89
N PHE A 55 8.48 -12.99 -16.37
CA PHE A 55 8.66 -13.97 -15.32
C PHE A 55 8.46 -15.38 -15.90
N ILE A 56 9.51 -16.19 -15.83
CA ILE A 56 9.53 -17.57 -16.35
C ILE A 56 9.90 -18.56 -15.24
N ASN A 57 9.48 -19.81 -15.38
CA ASN A 57 9.88 -20.91 -14.51
C ASN A 57 11.22 -21.51 -14.98
N ARG A 58 11.70 -22.55 -14.29
CA ARG A 58 12.96 -23.25 -14.62
C ARG A 58 12.93 -23.97 -15.98
N GLU A 59 11.76 -24.17 -16.54
CA GLU A 59 11.54 -24.80 -17.86
C GLU A 59 11.30 -23.75 -18.96
N HIS A 60 11.56 -22.46 -18.69
CA HIS A 60 11.35 -21.33 -19.59
C HIS A 60 9.89 -21.06 -19.99
N HIS A 61 8.93 -21.63 -19.26
CA HIS A 61 7.51 -21.31 -19.43
C HIS A 61 7.09 -20.09 -18.61
N PRO A 62 6.12 -19.28 -19.08
CA PRO A 62 5.59 -18.16 -18.31
C PRO A 62 5.08 -18.59 -16.92
N LEU A 63 5.45 -17.86 -15.88
CA LEU A 63 4.97 -18.14 -14.53
C LEU A 63 3.45 -17.92 -14.42
N THR A 64 2.77 -18.88 -13.80
CA THR A 64 1.34 -18.79 -13.53
C THR A 64 1.06 -17.90 -12.31
N ARG A 65 -0.20 -17.48 -12.16
CA ARG A 65 -0.65 -16.76 -10.94
C ARG A 65 -0.35 -17.53 -9.65
N PHE A 66 -0.42 -18.86 -9.70
CA PHE A 66 -0.15 -19.73 -8.56
C PHE A 66 1.34 -19.81 -8.29
N GLY A 67 2.17 -19.93 -9.33
CA GLY A 67 3.63 -19.88 -9.20
C GLY A 67 4.11 -18.57 -8.57
N ILE A 68 3.58 -17.42 -9.01
CA ILE A 68 3.90 -16.12 -8.39
C ILE A 68 3.47 -16.07 -6.92
N HIS A 69 2.28 -16.57 -6.61
CA HIS A 69 1.79 -16.65 -5.23
C HIS A 69 2.74 -17.47 -4.34
N ASP A 70 3.15 -18.64 -4.81
CA ASP A 70 4.02 -19.55 -4.06
C ASP A 70 5.42 -18.98 -3.87
N ILE A 71 5.96 -18.28 -4.87
CA ILE A 71 7.23 -17.55 -4.75
C ILE A 71 7.12 -16.48 -3.65
N VAL A 72 6.04 -15.69 -3.63
CA VAL A 72 5.84 -14.64 -2.63
C VAL A 72 5.75 -15.24 -1.22
N VAL A 73 4.91 -16.25 -1.03
CA VAL A 73 4.71 -16.90 0.28
C VAL A 73 6.02 -17.53 0.77
N ARG A 74 6.75 -18.22 -0.10
CA ARG A 74 8.04 -18.82 0.23
C ARG A 74 9.08 -17.78 0.65
N ASN A 75 9.20 -16.69 -0.10
CA ASN A 75 10.15 -15.61 0.23
C ASN A 75 9.76 -14.90 1.53
N ALA A 76 8.47 -14.74 1.82
CA ALA A 76 8.02 -14.19 3.09
C ALA A 76 8.42 -15.08 4.28
N ALA A 77 8.28 -16.40 4.15
CA ALA A 77 8.71 -17.36 5.17
C ALA A 77 10.24 -17.35 5.37
N LEU A 78 11.03 -17.17 4.31
CA LEU A 78 12.47 -16.99 4.42
C LEU A 78 12.83 -15.69 5.13
N ALA A 79 12.20 -14.57 4.76
CA ALA A 79 12.41 -13.27 5.39
C ALA A 79 12.02 -13.28 6.88
N ALA A 80 11.02 -14.07 7.26
CA ALA A 80 10.59 -14.22 8.66
C ALA A 80 11.68 -14.79 9.57
N ARG A 81 12.70 -15.47 9.02
CA ARG A 81 13.86 -15.95 9.78
C ARG A 81 14.73 -14.80 10.30
N SER A 82 14.83 -13.71 9.53
CA SER A 82 15.59 -12.51 9.90
C SER A 82 14.70 -11.45 10.54
N LEU A 83 13.39 -11.49 10.29
CA LEU A 83 12.41 -10.55 10.84
C LEU A 83 11.22 -11.32 11.45
N PRO A 84 11.29 -11.71 12.74
CA PRO A 84 10.27 -12.53 13.39
C PRO A 84 8.86 -11.92 13.39
N SER A 85 8.74 -10.60 13.27
CA SER A 85 7.45 -9.92 13.17
C SER A 85 6.66 -10.24 11.90
N LEU A 86 7.27 -10.91 10.92
CA LEU A 86 6.59 -11.44 9.73
C LEU A 86 5.88 -12.78 9.99
N ILE A 87 6.26 -13.52 11.04
CA ILE A 87 5.69 -14.85 11.34
C ILE A 87 4.18 -14.74 11.61
N SER A 88 3.75 -13.69 12.30
CA SER A 88 2.34 -13.44 12.61
C SER A 88 1.55 -12.81 11.47
N LYS A 89 2.19 -12.49 10.34
CA LYS A 89 1.57 -11.76 9.23
C LYS A 89 1.30 -12.66 8.03
N ARG A 90 0.10 -12.51 7.45
CA ARG A 90 -0.26 -13.20 6.19
C ARG A 90 0.26 -12.42 4.99
N VAL A 91 1.43 -12.81 4.47
CA VAL A 91 2.02 -12.20 3.26
C VAL A 91 1.61 -12.96 2.01
N SER A 92 1.00 -12.25 1.06
CA SER A 92 0.51 -12.77 -0.23
C SER A 92 0.49 -11.64 -1.26
N PRO A 93 0.38 -11.93 -2.57
CA PRO A 93 0.24 -10.89 -3.59
C PRO A 93 -0.95 -9.94 -3.32
N HIS A 94 -2.07 -10.45 -2.80
CA HIS A 94 -3.24 -9.64 -2.48
C HIS A 94 -2.98 -8.71 -1.28
N THR A 95 -2.33 -9.19 -0.22
CA THR A 95 -2.01 -8.35 0.94
C THR A 95 -0.93 -7.31 0.62
N ILE A 96 0.09 -7.67 -0.17
CA ILE A 96 1.08 -6.70 -0.69
C ILE A 96 0.38 -5.58 -1.46
N ARG A 97 -0.50 -5.93 -2.41
CA ARG A 97 -1.26 -4.94 -3.18
C ARG A 97 -2.13 -4.04 -2.29
N HIS A 98 -2.79 -4.62 -1.29
CA HIS A 98 -3.61 -3.86 -0.35
C HIS A 98 -2.74 -2.85 0.42
N THR A 99 -1.62 -3.31 0.99
CA THR A 99 -0.66 -2.45 1.69
C THR A 99 -0.12 -1.35 0.77
N THR A 100 0.26 -1.64 -0.47
CA THR A 100 0.71 -0.62 -1.43
C THR A 100 -0.34 0.48 -1.63
N ALA A 101 -1.61 0.11 -1.80
CA ALA A 101 -2.69 1.08 -1.98
C ALA A 101 -2.87 2.00 -0.76
N THR A 102 -2.88 1.41 0.44
CA THR A 102 -2.98 2.16 1.71
C THR A 102 -1.80 3.10 1.89
N HIS A 103 -0.58 2.65 1.55
CA HIS A 103 0.62 3.51 1.64
C HIS A 103 0.58 4.67 0.65
N LEU A 104 0.10 4.44 -0.59
CA LEU A 104 -0.08 5.52 -1.57
C LEU A 104 -1.12 6.54 -1.11
N LEU A 105 -2.23 6.07 -0.55
CA LEU A 105 -3.27 6.95 -0.02
C LEU A 105 -2.76 7.82 1.13
N ARG A 106 -2.00 7.22 2.06
CA ARG A 106 -1.35 7.93 3.17
C ARG A 106 -0.33 8.96 2.73
N ALA A 107 0.35 8.71 1.61
CA ALA A 107 1.26 9.66 0.99
C ALA A 107 0.52 10.81 0.27
N GLY A 108 -0.82 10.84 0.29
CA GLY A 108 -1.64 11.88 -0.33
C GLY A 108 -1.90 11.67 -1.81
N VAL A 109 -1.62 10.48 -2.36
CA VAL A 109 -1.95 10.17 -3.76
C VAL A 109 -3.46 10.08 -3.91
N ASP A 110 -3.98 10.78 -4.93
CA ASP A 110 -5.41 10.78 -5.25
C ASP A 110 -5.96 9.36 -5.48
N ILE A 111 -7.16 9.11 -4.96
CA ILE A 111 -7.81 7.81 -4.98
C ILE A 111 -8.12 7.32 -6.40
N ASN A 112 -8.39 8.23 -7.34
CA ASN A 112 -8.61 7.86 -8.75
C ASN A 112 -7.30 7.45 -9.41
N THR A 113 -6.19 8.09 -9.04
CA THR A 113 -4.84 7.69 -9.49
C THR A 113 -4.49 6.29 -9.00
N ILE A 114 -4.71 6.00 -7.72
CA ILE A 114 -4.48 4.66 -7.13
C ILE A 114 -5.36 3.62 -7.84
N ARG A 115 -6.64 3.94 -8.06
CA ARG A 115 -7.59 3.07 -8.79
C ARG A 115 -7.10 2.79 -10.21
N ALA A 116 -6.60 3.79 -10.92
CA ALA A 116 -6.10 3.66 -12.29
C ALA A 116 -4.87 2.73 -12.35
N TRP A 117 -3.92 2.88 -11.44
CA TRP A 117 -2.70 2.04 -11.40
C TRP A 117 -2.98 0.61 -10.99
N LEU A 118 -3.80 0.42 -9.96
CA LEU A 118 -4.10 -0.91 -9.46
C LEU A 118 -5.12 -1.63 -10.37
N GLY A 119 -6.03 -0.92 -11.02
CA GLY A 119 -7.04 -1.50 -11.90
C GLY A 119 -8.22 -2.10 -11.14
N HIS A 120 -8.66 -1.43 -10.07
CA HIS A 120 -9.90 -1.77 -9.37
C HIS A 120 -11.11 -1.35 -10.20
N VAL A 121 -11.93 -2.32 -10.61
CA VAL A 121 -13.15 -2.07 -11.39
C VAL A 121 -14.26 -1.49 -10.50
N SER A 122 -14.29 -1.83 -9.21
CA SER A 122 -15.30 -1.35 -8.25
C SER A 122 -14.75 -0.26 -7.31
N LEU A 123 -15.57 0.75 -7.05
CA LEU A 123 -15.34 1.79 -6.03
C LEU A 123 -15.24 1.20 -4.62
N SER A 124 -15.98 0.12 -4.35
CA SER A 124 -16.07 -0.50 -3.02
C SER A 124 -14.71 -1.02 -2.53
N THR A 125 -13.88 -1.60 -3.41
CA THR A 125 -12.53 -2.08 -3.01
C THR A 125 -11.54 -0.96 -2.74
N THR A 126 -11.80 0.26 -3.24
CA THR A 126 -10.92 1.41 -3.04
C THR A 126 -11.36 2.26 -1.84
N LEU A 127 -12.66 2.32 -1.54
CA LEU A 127 -13.21 2.94 -0.33
C LEU A 127 -12.72 2.25 0.95
N ILE A 128 -12.52 0.92 0.93
CA ILE A 128 -11.90 0.18 2.05
C ILE A 128 -10.54 0.79 2.44
N TYR A 129 -9.76 1.32 1.48
CA TYR A 129 -8.48 1.96 1.81
C TYR A 129 -8.66 3.29 2.54
N ALA A 130 -9.68 4.06 2.16
CA ALA A 130 -10.00 5.34 2.79
C ALA A 130 -10.54 5.13 4.21
N GLU A 131 -11.41 4.13 4.41
CA GLU A 131 -11.91 3.76 5.74
C GLU A 131 -10.78 3.36 6.70
N VAL A 132 -9.86 2.49 6.25
CA VAL A 132 -8.69 2.09 7.06
C VAL A 132 -7.79 3.27 7.43
N ASP A 133 -7.66 4.28 6.55
CA ASP A 133 -6.90 5.49 6.86
C ASP A 133 -7.61 6.38 7.89
N ILE A 134 -8.93 6.53 7.78
CA ILE A 134 -9.74 7.28 8.75
C ILE A 134 -9.69 6.62 10.12
N GLU A 135 -9.84 5.29 10.20
CA GLU A 135 -9.72 4.55 11.46
C GLU A 135 -8.33 4.73 12.07
N MET A 136 -7.27 4.67 11.25
CA MET A 136 -5.91 4.90 11.75
C MET A 136 -5.67 6.34 12.19
N LYS A 137 -6.23 7.33 11.51
CA LYS A 137 -6.19 8.75 11.93
C LYS A 137 -6.95 8.97 13.24
N ALA A 138 -8.13 8.37 13.37
CA ALA A 138 -8.92 8.41 14.59
C ALA A 138 -8.17 7.75 15.77
N GLN A 139 -7.49 6.62 15.52
CA GLN A 139 -6.69 5.97 16.54
C GLN A 139 -5.46 6.79 16.92
N ALA A 140 -4.80 7.44 15.96
CA ALA A 140 -3.70 8.36 16.23
C ALA A 140 -4.16 9.58 17.07
N LEU A 141 -5.34 10.14 16.76
CA LEU A 141 -5.95 11.21 17.55
C LEU A 141 -6.18 10.75 18.99
N LYS A 142 -6.79 9.57 19.21
CA LYS A 142 -6.98 9.00 20.55
C LYS A 142 -5.67 8.79 21.32
N MET A 143 -4.60 8.39 20.65
CA MET A 143 -3.28 8.23 21.28
C MET A 143 -2.60 9.56 21.61
N CYS A 144 -2.99 10.64 20.93
CA CYS A 144 -2.50 12.00 21.17
C CYS A 144 -3.47 12.85 22.01
N GLU A 145 -4.62 12.29 22.43
CA GLU A 145 -5.49 12.97 23.38
C GLU A 145 -4.70 13.14 24.68
N PRO A 146 -4.51 14.39 25.15
CA PRO A 146 -3.87 14.60 26.44
C PRO A 146 -4.70 13.89 27.52
N GLU A 147 -4.06 13.25 28.49
CA GLU A 147 -4.74 12.68 29.65
C GLU A 147 -5.68 13.76 30.20
N GLN A 148 -6.98 13.55 30.01
CA GLN A 148 -7.97 14.35 30.69
C GLN A 148 -7.82 13.99 32.16
N LYS A 149 -7.02 14.77 32.89
CA LYS A 149 -7.18 14.87 34.33
C LYS A 149 -8.63 15.25 34.51
N GLU A 150 -9.46 14.28 34.91
CA GLU A 150 -10.83 14.55 35.34
C GLU A 150 -10.73 15.75 36.27
N LYS A 151 -11.18 16.91 35.80
CA LYS A 151 -11.46 18.00 36.70
C LYS A 151 -12.63 17.48 37.50
N VAL A 152 -12.32 16.89 38.65
CA VAL A 152 -13.30 16.61 39.69
C VAL A 152 -13.96 17.95 39.97
N LEU A 153 -15.08 18.21 39.30
CA LEU A 153 -15.90 19.38 39.54
C LEU A 153 -16.42 19.21 40.96
N LYS A 154 -15.77 19.88 41.91
CA LYS A 154 -16.27 19.93 43.28
C LYS A 154 -17.72 20.46 43.20
N PRO A 155 -18.69 19.78 43.83
CA PRO A 155 -20.08 20.21 43.79
C PRO A 155 -20.18 21.68 44.19
N TRP A 156 -20.87 22.49 43.40
CA TRP A 156 -21.10 23.93 43.58
C TRP A 156 -21.57 24.34 45.00
N LYS A 157 -22.08 23.38 45.78
CA LYS A 157 -22.61 23.52 47.14
C LYS A 157 -21.52 23.81 48.18
N LYS A 158 -20.23 23.73 47.83
CA LYS A 158 -19.10 24.04 48.72
C LYS A 158 -18.36 25.33 48.36
N GLN A 159 -18.85 26.13 47.40
CA GLN A 159 -18.25 27.43 47.07
C GLN A 159 -18.92 28.53 47.90
N ASN A 160 -18.37 28.80 49.09
CA ASN A 160 -18.85 29.85 50.00
C ASN A 160 -18.80 31.27 49.39
N ASP A 161 -18.00 31.49 48.34
CA ASP A 161 -17.88 32.79 47.68
C ASP A 161 -19.11 33.20 46.86
N ILE A 162 -19.83 32.25 46.27
CA ILE A 162 -20.95 32.57 45.36
C ILE A 162 -22.16 33.09 46.14
N MET A 163 -22.36 32.60 47.37
CA MET A 163 -23.44 33.06 48.26
C MET A 163 -23.15 34.43 48.90
N ALA A 164 -21.89 34.86 48.95
CA ALA A 164 -21.52 36.19 49.40
C ALA A 164 -21.79 37.25 48.32
N PHE A 165 -21.57 36.91 47.05
CA PHE A 165 -21.84 37.79 45.91
C PHE A 165 -23.34 38.10 45.70
N LEU A 166 -24.23 37.12 45.91
CA LEU A 166 -25.68 37.30 45.73
C LEU A 166 -26.38 38.05 46.88
N LYS A 167 -25.65 38.43 47.93
CA LYS A 167 -26.18 39.20 49.07
C LYS A 167 -25.73 40.66 49.07
N SER A 168 -25.04 41.12 48.01
CA SER A 168 -24.62 42.51 47.80
C SER A 168 -25.50 43.20 46.78
#